data_AF-A0A5R2N7D2-F1
#
_entry.id   AF-A0A5R2N7D2-F1
#
_cell.length_a   1.000
_cell.length_b   1.000
_cell.length_c   1.000
_cell.angle_alpha   90.00
_cell.angle_beta   90.00
_cell.angle_gamma   90.00
#
_symmetry.space_group_name_H-M   'P 1'
#
loop_
_entity.id
_entity.type
_entity.pdbx_description
1 polymer ?
#
loop_
_entity_poly.entity_id
_entity_poly.type
_entity_poly.pdbx_seq_one_letter_code
_entity_poly.pdbx_strand_id
1 'polypeptide(L)'
;ATNAGGIRVLRYGMYRAQVLGLEAVLADGSVLSSLKGLPKDNSGYDLSQLFIGAEGTLGVVTRAALRLHPKPASEVNAFCALPSLDAAIALLALLRQKLGPLLSAYEVNFAPLYDVMVASMAMPAPLPAGSPVYVLAEIQGGEPDRDSERFAEVLMQAVEDGVVDDVVISQSPREFRTLWDVREDANRVLFSIKGLIGVDISIPLARMGAFLQEADAAIHAVDPGAD
;
A
#
# COMPACT_ATOMS: atom_id res chain seq x y z
N ALA A 1 11.70 -9.80 -11.20
CA ALA A 1 10.96 -10.59 -12.20
C ALA A 1 9.47 -10.24 -12.26
N THR A 2 8.76 -10.12 -11.12
CA THR A 2 7.30 -9.99 -11.04
C THR A 2 6.74 -8.56 -11.09
N ASN A 3 7.60 -7.53 -11.10
CA ASN A 3 7.18 -6.12 -10.99
C ASN A 3 6.31 -5.83 -9.74
N ALA A 4 6.81 -6.17 -8.55
CA ALA A 4 6.09 -5.95 -7.30
C ALA A 4 5.71 -4.47 -7.07
N GLY A 5 4.56 -4.23 -6.43
CA GLY A 5 4.12 -2.90 -6.00
C GLY A 5 4.60 -2.54 -4.60
N GLY A 6 4.07 -3.24 -3.58
CA GLY A 6 4.39 -3.03 -2.17
C GLY A 6 3.62 -1.88 -1.51
N ILE A 7 3.66 -1.84 -0.18
CA ILE A 7 2.88 -0.91 0.67
C ILE A 7 3.21 0.58 0.46
N ARG A 8 4.39 0.88 -0.08
CA ARG A 8 4.85 2.26 -0.35
C ARG A 8 4.88 2.62 -1.84
N VAL A 9 4.11 1.90 -2.65
CA VAL A 9 3.97 2.15 -4.10
C VAL A 9 3.45 3.55 -4.40
N LEU A 10 2.65 4.14 -3.49
CA LEU A 10 2.12 5.49 -3.65
C LEU A 10 3.21 6.55 -3.77
N ARG A 11 4.30 6.39 -3.04
CA ARG A 11 5.42 7.35 -3.02
C ARG A 11 6.52 6.99 -3.99
N TYR A 12 6.93 5.72 -4.02
CA TYR A 12 8.10 5.31 -4.79
C TYR A 12 7.74 4.78 -6.18
N GLY A 13 6.49 4.39 -6.41
CA GLY A 13 6.05 3.71 -7.63
C GLY A 13 6.37 2.22 -7.63
N MET A 14 5.89 1.53 -8.68
CA MET A 14 6.14 0.10 -8.90
C MET A 14 7.63 -0.22 -8.95
N TYR A 15 8.01 -1.48 -8.74
CA TYR A 15 9.41 -1.89 -8.81
C TYR A 15 10.10 -1.48 -10.12
N ARG A 16 9.36 -1.44 -11.25
CA ARG A 16 9.90 -0.94 -12.53
C ARG A 16 10.45 0.49 -12.47
N ALA A 17 9.87 1.36 -11.63
CA ALA A 17 10.34 2.72 -11.43
C ALA A 17 11.67 2.78 -10.64
N GLN A 18 12.00 1.71 -9.91
CA GLN A 18 13.27 1.58 -9.19
C GLN A 18 14.41 1.07 -10.07
N VAL A 19 14.14 0.52 -11.25
CA VAL A 19 15.18 -0.08 -12.10
C VAL A 19 15.76 0.96 -13.04
N LEU A 20 17.07 1.20 -12.92
CA LEU A 20 17.86 2.07 -13.81
C LEU A 20 18.49 1.30 -14.98
N GLY A 21 18.61 -0.02 -14.85
CA GLY A 21 19.13 -0.90 -15.88
C GLY A 21 19.25 -2.33 -15.38
N LEU A 22 19.20 -3.29 -16.30
CA LEU A 22 19.34 -4.72 -15.99
C LEU A 22 20.43 -5.37 -16.84
N GLU A 23 20.96 -6.47 -16.32
CA GLU A 23 21.67 -7.50 -17.10
C GLU A 23 20.84 -8.77 -17.05
N ALA A 24 20.66 -9.40 -18.21
CA ALA A 24 19.93 -10.66 -18.33
C ALA A 24 20.63 -11.62 -19.30
N VAL A 25 20.54 -12.91 -18.98
CA VAL A 25 20.97 -14.02 -19.84
C VAL A 25 19.75 -14.54 -20.58
N LEU A 26 19.83 -14.54 -21.91
CA LEU A 26 18.78 -15.06 -22.81
C LEU A 26 18.84 -16.59 -22.88
N ALA A 27 17.81 -17.20 -23.49
CA ALA A 27 17.70 -18.65 -23.62
C ALA A 27 18.85 -19.30 -24.42
N ASP A 28 19.46 -18.56 -25.34
CA ASP A 28 20.62 -19.00 -26.15
C ASP A 28 21.98 -18.77 -25.43
N GLY A 29 21.96 -18.24 -24.21
CA GLY A 29 23.14 -17.89 -23.43
C GLY A 29 23.72 -16.50 -23.73
N SER A 30 23.14 -15.75 -24.68
CA SER A 30 23.56 -14.37 -24.94
C SER A 30 23.29 -13.48 -23.74
N VAL A 31 24.23 -12.56 -23.45
CA VAL A 31 24.09 -11.59 -22.36
C VAL A 31 23.63 -10.25 -22.92
N LEU A 32 22.48 -9.78 -22.46
CA LEU A 32 21.99 -8.43 -22.70
C LEU A 32 22.26 -7.57 -21.46
N SER A 33 22.91 -6.42 -21.61
CA SER A 33 23.22 -5.53 -20.48
C SER A 33 22.92 -4.07 -20.79
N SER A 34 22.24 -3.40 -19.85
CA SER A 34 21.98 -1.96 -19.85
C SER A 34 22.42 -1.29 -18.54
N LEU A 35 23.47 -1.80 -17.90
CA LEU A 35 23.97 -1.29 -16.62
C LEU A 35 24.81 0.00 -16.77
N LYS A 36 24.24 1.05 -17.38
CA LYS A 36 24.95 2.31 -17.65
C LYS A 36 25.01 3.25 -16.43
N GLY A 37 24.12 3.06 -15.45
CA GLY A 37 24.07 3.90 -14.24
C GLY A 37 23.66 5.36 -14.50
N LEU A 38 23.09 5.66 -15.66
CA LEU A 38 22.70 7.01 -16.04
C LEU A 38 21.29 7.34 -15.54
N PRO A 39 21.06 8.50 -14.89
CA PRO A 39 19.73 8.90 -14.44
C PRO A 39 18.79 9.27 -15.61
N LYS A 40 19.36 9.58 -16.78
CA LYS A 40 18.66 9.85 -18.03
C LYS A 40 19.45 9.22 -19.17
N ASP A 41 18.82 8.30 -19.89
CA ASP A 41 19.37 7.68 -21.08
C ASP A 41 18.27 7.48 -22.13
N ASN A 42 18.37 8.20 -23.24
CA ASN A 42 17.41 8.13 -24.36
C ASN A 42 18.06 7.50 -25.60
N SER A 43 19.16 6.74 -25.45
CA SER A 43 19.90 6.14 -26.56
C SER A 43 19.28 4.82 -27.04
N GLY A 44 18.11 4.91 -27.67
CA GLY A 44 17.39 3.77 -28.25
C GLY A 44 16.30 3.21 -27.33
N TYR A 45 15.95 1.93 -27.51
CA TYR A 45 14.92 1.26 -26.71
C TYR A 45 15.43 0.90 -25.33
N ASP A 46 14.63 1.13 -24.29
CA ASP A 46 14.92 0.62 -22.95
C ASP A 46 14.49 -0.84 -22.82
N LEU A 47 15.32 -1.74 -23.33
CA LEU A 47 15.07 -3.19 -23.32
C LEU A 47 14.98 -3.76 -21.90
N SER A 48 15.56 -3.09 -20.89
CA SER A 48 15.44 -3.50 -19.48
C SER A 48 13.97 -3.60 -19.05
N GLN A 49 13.12 -2.73 -19.59
CA GLN A 49 11.69 -2.68 -19.25
C GLN A 49 10.94 -3.94 -19.65
N LEU A 50 11.39 -4.66 -20.68
CA LEU A 50 10.76 -5.92 -21.12
C LEU A 50 10.94 -7.04 -20.09
N PHE A 51 12.06 -7.05 -19.36
CA PHE A 51 12.35 -8.09 -18.34
C PHE A 51 11.62 -7.84 -17.02
N ILE A 52 11.09 -6.64 -16.78
CA ILE A 52 10.40 -6.29 -15.55
C ILE A 52 8.92 -6.64 -15.68
N GLY A 53 8.49 -7.70 -14.99
CA GLY A 53 7.16 -8.29 -15.14
C GLY A 53 7.14 -9.50 -16.07
N ALA A 54 8.28 -9.90 -16.66
CA ALA A 54 8.36 -11.04 -17.56
C ALA A 54 8.36 -12.40 -16.84
N GLU A 55 8.49 -12.43 -15.52
CA GLU A 55 8.46 -13.67 -14.74
C GLU A 55 9.50 -14.72 -15.19
N GLY A 56 10.62 -14.27 -15.77
CA GLY A 56 11.70 -15.14 -16.26
C GLY A 56 11.49 -15.72 -17.66
N THR A 57 10.34 -15.44 -18.31
CA THR A 57 10.01 -16.00 -19.64
C THR A 57 10.87 -15.46 -20.78
N LEU A 58 11.46 -14.27 -20.61
CA LEU A 58 12.32 -13.63 -21.61
C LEU A 58 13.82 -13.82 -21.35
N GLY A 59 14.19 -14.44 -20.23
CA GLY A 59 15.57 -14.62 -19.79
C GLY A 59 15.72 -14.47 -18.28
N VAL A 60 16.92 -14.75 -17.79
CA VAL A 60 17.27 -14.72 -16.37
C VAL A 60 18.00 -13.42 -16.06
N VAL A 61 17.40 -12.56 -15.24
CA VAL A 61 18.05 -11.33 -14.75
C VAL A 61 19.18 -11.72 -13.79
N THR A 62 20.41 -11.32 -14.10
CA THR A 62 21.62 -11.63 -13.31
C THR A 62 22.13 -10.45 -12.50
N ARG A 63 21.87 -9.22 -12.96
CA ARG A 63 22.24 -7.99 -12.25
C ARG A 63 21.20 -6.90 -12.46
N ALA A 64 21.13 -5.98 -11.50
CA ALA A 64 20.26 -4.81 -11.57
C ALA A 64 20.98 -3.58 -11.02
N ALA A 65 20.85 -2.45 -11.73
CA ALA A 65 21.14 -1.14 -11.18
C ALA A 65 19.83 -0.54 -10.67
N LEU A 66 19.77 -0.25 -9.37
CA LEU A 66 18.57 0.25 -8.72
C LEU A 66 18.74 1.72 -8.29
N ARG A 67 17.64 2.46 -8.37
CA ARG A 67 17.51 3.79 -7.80
C ARG A 67 17.47 3.67 -6.28
N LEU A 68 18.25 4.51 -5.62
CA LEU A 68 18.14 4.72 -4.18
C LEU A 68 17.41 6.04 -3.90
N HIS A 69 16.67 6.05 -2.81
CA HIS A 69 16.04 7.25 -2.27
C HIS A 69 16.74 7.63 -0.96
N PRO A 70 16.85 8.92 -0.63
CA PRO A 70 17.32 9.34 0.68
C PRO A 70 16.50 8.68 1.79
N LYS A 71 17.16 8.26 2.87
CA LYS A 71 16.46 7.80 4.07
C LYS A 71 15.62 8.98 4.61
N PRO A 72 14.31 8.80 4.85
CA PRO A 72 13.49 9.84 5.47
C PRO A 72 14.05 10.23 6.85
N ALA A 73 13.95 11.52 7.17
CA ALA A 73 14.28 12.00 8.51
C ALA A 73 13.12 11.79 9.49
N SER A 74 11.90 11.66 8.97
CA SER A 74 10.67 11.48 9.73
C SER A 74 9.80 10.41 9.08
N GLU A 75 9.12 9.63 9.92
CA GLU A 75 8.09 8.67 9.54
C GLU A 75 6.98 8.75 10.60
N VAL A 76 5.75 9.02 10.17
CA VAL A 76 4.58 9.13 11.05
C VAL A 76 3.45 8.37 10.39
N ASN A 77 2.75 7.54 11.16
CA ASN A 77 1.55 6.87 10.67
C ASN A 77 0.35 7.11 11.59
N ALA A 78 -0.82 6.91 11.03
CA ALA A 78 -2.09 7.04 11.73
C ALA A 78 -3.00 5.88 11.34
N PHE A 79 -3.77 5.42 12.33
CA PHE A 79 -4.83 4.44 12.15
C PHE A 79 -6.16 5.16 12.35
N CYS A 80 -7.01 5.14 11.33
CA CYS A 80 -8.26 5.89 11.29
C CYS A 80 -9.44 4.92 11.20
N ALA A 81 -10.51 5.18 11.95
CA ALA A 81 -11.81 4.56 11.80
C ALA A 81 -12.73 5.47 10.98
N LEU A 82 -13.45 4.91 10.00
CA LEU A 82 -14.25 5.67 9.06
C LEU A 82 -15.64 5.07 8.85
N PRO A 83 -16.65 5.91 8.56
CA PRO A 83 -18.04 5.48 8.47
C PRO A 83 -18.39 4.83 7.13
N SER A 84 -17.50 4.87 6.12
CA SER A 84 -17.76 4.25 4.81
C SER A 84 -16.51 4.19 3.91
N LEU A 85 -16.62 3.47 2.80
CA LEU A 85 -15.63 3.49 1.73
C LEU A 85 -15.51 4.88 1.09
N ASP A 86 -16.62 5.60 0.92
CA ASP A 86 -16.61 6.95 0.35
C ASP A 86 -15.82 7.91 1.25
N ALA A 87 -15.94 7.75 2.57
CA ALA A 87 -15.14 8.48 3.54
C ALA A 87 -13.65 8.15 3.43
N ALA A 88 -13.27 6.88 3.20
CA ALA A 88 -11.88 6.52 2.92
C ALA A 88 -11.36 7.15 1.63
N ILE A 89 -12.16 7.16 0.56
CA ILE A 89 -11.80 7.82 -0.69
C ILE A 89 -11.63 9.33 -0.49
N ALA A 90 -12.53 9.97 0.28
CA ALA A 90 -12.45 11.39 0.62
C ALA A 90 -11.19 11.70 1.46
N LEU A 91 -10.87 10.87 2.46
CA LEU A 91 -9.66 11.01 3.25
C LEU A 91 -8.40 10.89 2.38
N LEU A 92 -8.33 9.91 1.48
CA LEU A 92 -7.21 9.77 0.55
C LEU A 92 -7.04 11.02 -0.33
N ALA A 93 -8.14 11.59 -0.83
CA ALA A 93 -8.12 12.82 -1.62
C ALA A 93 -7.60 14.02 -0.80
N LEU A 94 -8.08 14.17 0.43
CA LEU A 94 -7.65 15.22 1.36
C LEU A 94 -6.15 15.09 1.70
N LEU A 95 -5.69 13.89 2.07
CA LEU A 95 -4.28 13.64 2.38
C LEU A 95 -3.38 13.92 1.18
N ARG A 96 -3.78 13.49 -0.03
CA ARG A 96 -3.03 13.82 -1.26
C ARG A 96 -2.97 15.31 -1.52
N GLN A 97 -4.08 16.02 -1.36
CA GLN A 97 -4.14 17.46 -1.58
C GLN A 97 -3.26 18.22 -0.57
N LYS A 98 -3.29 17.81 0.70
CA LYS A 98 -2.66 18.55 1.79
C LYS A 98 -1.23 18.13 2.08
N LEU A 99 -0.83 16.89 1.80
CA LEU A 99 0.49 16.33 2.11
C LEU A 99 1.32 16.02 0.86
N GLY A 100 0.67 15.84 -0.28
CA GLY A 100 1.33 15.60 -1.57
C GLY A 100 2.33 14.43 -1.50
N PRO A 101 3.61 14.65 -1.84
CA PRO A 101 4.61 13.58 -1.91
C PRO A 101 5.02 12.99 -0.55
N LEU A 102 4.60 13.61 0.56
CA LEU A 102 4.87 13.07 1.89
C LEU A 102 4.09 11.78 2.15
N LEU A 103 2.86 11.65 1.62
CA LEU A 103 2.01 10.48 1.76
C LEU A 103 2.71 9.24 1.14
N SER A 104 3.10 8.30 1.99
CA SER A 104 3.92 7.15 1.61
C SER A 104 3.14 5.85 1.53
N ALA A 105 2.12 5.66 2.38
CA ALA A 105 1.24 4.49 2.36
C ALA A 105 -0.19 4.89 2.68
N TYR A 106 -1.15 4.11 2.16
CA TYR A 106 -2.57 4.23 2.44
C TYR A 106 -3.22 2.86 2.24
N GLU A 107 -3.40 2.13 3.33
CA GLU A 107 -3.92 0.75 3.35
C GLU A 107 -5.32 0.75 3.95
N VAL A 108 -6.26 0.06 3.30
CA VAL A 108 -7.67 -0.01 3.71
C VAL A 108 -7.99 -1.41 4.20
N ASN A 109 -8.62 -1.53 5.35
CA ASN A 109 -9.23 -2.77 5.86
C ASN A 109 -10.73 -2.56 6.03
N PHE A 110 -11.53 -3.54 5.62
CA PHE A 110 -12.97 -3.57 5.90
C PHE A 110 -13.23 -4.27 7.24
N ALA A 111 -14.37 -3.94 7.87
CA ALA A 111 -14.76 -4.47 9.17
C ALA A 111 -14.59 -5.99 9.34
N PRO A 112 -15.06 -6.86 8.42
CA PRO A 112 -14.96 -8.32 8.63
C PRO A 112 -13.52 -8.79 8.85
N LEU A 113 -12.57 -8.26 8.08
CA LEU A 113 -11.16 -8.60 8.24
C LEU A 113 -10.57 -7.98 9.51
N TYR A 114 -10.86 -6.70 9.77
CA TYR A 114 -10.34 -6.01 10.95
C TYR A 114 -10.81 -6.67 12.26
N ASP A 115 -12.09 -7.04 12.34
CA ASP A 115 -12.69 -7.64 13.53
C ASP A 115 -12.03 -8.98 13.88
N VAL A 116 -11.79 -9.83 12.87
CA VAL A 116 -11.07 -11.09 13.05
C VAL A 116 -9.61 -10.84 13.42
N MET A 117 -8.97 -9.83 12.80
CA MET A 117 -7.61 -9.46 13.13
C MET A 117 -7.49 -9.09 14.60
N VAL A 118 -8.23 -8.07 15.07
CA VAL A 118 -8.13 -7.58 16.45
C VAL A 118 -8.54 -8.61 17.49
N ALA A 119 -9.50 -9.48 17.19
CA ALA A 119 -9.87 -10.59 18.07
C ALA A 119 -8.76 -11.63 18.26
N SER A 120 -7.85 -11.74 17.29
CA SER A 120 -6.73 -12.69 17.31
C SER A 120 -5.40 -12.08 17.76
N MET A 121 -5.35 -10.76 18.01
CA MET A 121 -4.11 -10.08 18.39
C MET A 121 -3.74 -10.36 19.85
N ALA A 122 -2.44 -10.54 20.10
CA ALA A 122 -1.89 -10.56 21.46
C ALA A 122 -1.75 -9.16 22.08
N MET A 123 -1.92 -8.11 21.27
CA MET A 123 -1.79 -6.70 21.65
C MET A 123 -3.15 -5.99 21.56
N PRO A 124 -3.37 -4.91 22.33
CA PRO A 124 -4.59 -4.12 22.20
C PRO A 124 -4.78 -3.58 20.78
N ALA A 125 -6.02 -3.60 20.30
CA ALA A 125 -6.38 -2.96 19.04
C ALA A 125 -6.08 -1.45 19.10
N PRO A 126 -5.57 -0.84 18.02
CA PRO A 126 -5.35 0.61 17.96
C PRO A 126 -6.64 1.41 18.18
N LEU A 127 -7.74 0.92 17.60
CA LEU A 127 -9.08 1.48 17.72
C LEU A 127 -10.07 0.36 18.02
N PRO A 128 -11.22 0.66 18.66
CA PRO A 128 -12.28 -0.34 18.85
C PRO A 128 -12.81 -0.88 17.52
N ALA A 129 -13.23 -2.15 17.53
CA ALA A 129 -14.04 -2.74 16.47
C ALA A 129 -15.41 -2.04 16.37
N GLY A 130 -16.03 -2.08 15.18
CA GLY A 130 -17.39 -1.57 14.94
C GLY A 130 -17.52 -0.46 13.90
N SER A 131 -16.41 0.04 13.34
CA SER A 131 -16.44 0.92 12.17
C SER A 131 -16.40 0.08 10.88
N PRO A 132 -17.11 0.48 9.82
CA PRO A 132 -17.17 -0.31 8.58
C PRO A 132 -15.83 -0.33 7.83
N VAL A 133 -15.02 0.71 7.98
CA VAL A 133 -13.73 0.85 7.29
C VAL A 133 -12.65 1.37 8.24
N TYR A 134 -11.46 0.83 8.10
CA TYR A 134 -10.25 1.27 8.80
C TYR A 134 -9.15 1.59 7.80
N VAL A 135 -8.37 2.63 8.07
CA VAL A 135 -7.27 3.09 7.21
C VAL A 135 -6.00 3.22 8.01
N LEU A 136 -4.92 2.63 7.52
CA LEU A 136 -3.55 2.96 7.94
C LEU A 136 -2.95 3.91 6.90
N ALA A 137 -2.71 5.15 7.30
CA ALA A 137 -2.03 6.16 6.48
C ALA A 137 -0.63 6.42 7.04
N GLU A 138 0.37 6.54 6.16
CA GLU A 138 1.75 6.85 6.53
C GLU A 138 2.23 8.06 5.74
N ILE A 139 3.02 8.92 6.39
CA ILE A 139 3.86 9.90 5.73
C ILE A 139 5.34 9.64 6.04
N GLN A 140 6.20 9.98 5.08
CA GLN A 140 7.65 10.08 5.31
C GLN A 140 8.15 11.46 4.88
N GLY A 141 9.06 12.05 5.62
CA GLY A 141 9.48 13.43 5.35
C GLY A 141 10.90 13.76 5.77
N GLY A 142 11.17 15.06 5.81
CA GLY A 142 12.48 15.63 6.06
C GLY A 142 12.52 16.60 7.25
N GLU A 143 11.36 16.97 7.80
CA GLU A 143 11.20 17.98 8.85
C GLU A 143 10.36 17.36 9.98
N PRO A 144 10.95 16.56 10.90
CA PRO A 144 10.20 15.71 11.84
C PRO A 144 9.06 16.38 12.59
N ASP A 145 9.31 17.54 13.20
CA ASP A 145 8.30 18.25 13.98
C ASP A 145 7.17 18.77 13.07
N ARG A 146 7.53 19.40 11.96
CA ARG A 146 6.58 19.99 11.01
C ARG A 146 5.76 18.93 10.25
N ASP A 147 6.38 17.81 9.90
CA ASP A 147 5.72 16.70 9.23
C ASP A 147 4.66 16.08 10.15
N SER A 148 5.00 15.91 11.43
CA SER A 148 4.08 15.40 12.46
C SER A 148 2.92 16.36 12.71
N GLU A 149 3.20 17.66 12.89
CA GLU A 149 2.19 18.70 13.08
C GLU A 149 1.24 18.78 11.88
N ARG A 150 1.78 18.86 10.65
CA ARG A 150 0.97 18.94 9.43
C ARG A 150 0.10 17.71 9.24
N PHE A 151 0.59 16.52 9.56
CA PHE A 151 -0.20 15.30 9.45
C PHE A 151 -1.36 15.29 10.47
N ALA A 152 -1.08 15.69 11.71
CA ALA A 152 -2.09 15.81 12.75
C ALA A 152 -3.16 16.86 12.40
N GLU A 153 -2.77 18.03 11.88
CA GLU A 153 -3.70 19.08 11.43
C GLU A 153 -4.66 18.57 10.34
N VAL A 154 -4.14 17.84 9.35
CA VAL A 154 -4.97 17.30 8.25
C VAL A 154 -5.93 16.23 8.74
N LEU A 155 -5.49 15.36 9.67
CA LEU A 155 -6.35 14.34 10.27
C LEU A 155 -7.40 14.96 11.19
N MET A 156 -7.05 15.99 11.96
CA MET A 156 -8.00 16.73 12.80
C MET A 156 -9.08 17.40 11.94
N GLN A 157 -8.70 18.02 10.82
CA GLN A 157 -9.68 18.54 9.85
C GLN A 157 -10.61 17.43 9.34
N ALA A 158 -10.07 16.24 9.04
CA ALA A 158 -10.89 15.12 8.57
C ALA A 158 -11.90 14.64 9.63
N VAL A 159 -11.53 14.71 10.92
CA VAL A 159 -12.45 14.44 12.03
C VAL A 159 -13.52 15.52 12.14
N GLU A 160 -13.15 16.80 12.08
CA GLU A 160 -14.10 17.93 12.14
C GLU A 160 -15.10 17.92 10.98
N ASP A 161 -14.66 17.51 9.79
CA ASP A 161 -15.51 17.37 8.60
C ASP A 161 -16.37 16.10 8.61
N GLY A 162 -16.24 15.24 9.64
CA GLY A 162 -16.98 13.98 9.75
C GLY A 162 -16.56 12.91 8.74
N VAL A 163 -15.36 13.03 8.17
CA VAL A 163 -14.76 12.03 7.27
C VAL A 163 -14.11 10.89 8.07
N VAL A 164 -13.61 11.19 9.26
CA VAL A 164 -12.97 10.23 10.18
C VAL A 164 -13.71 10.27 11.51
N ASP A 165 -14.12 9.11 12.01
CA ASP A 165 -14.85 9.00 13.27
C ASP A 165 -13.89 9.02 14.47
N ASP A 166 -12.75 8.32 14.35
CA ASP A 166 -11.71 8.26 15.37
C ASP A 166 -10.33 8.03 14.73
N VAL A 167 -9.27 8.50 15.38
CA VAL A 167 -7.91 8.44 14.86
C VAL A 167 -6.86 8.30 15.97
N VAL A 168 -5.90 7.40 15.76
CA VAL A 168 -4.68 7.29 16.56
C VAL A 168 -3.48 7.61 15.69
N ILE A 169 -2.65 8.55 16.13
CA ILE A 169 -1.43 8.97 15.43
C ILE A 169 -0.22 8.51 16.24
N SER A 170 0.76 7.87 15.59
CA SER A 170 2.00 7.47 16.25
C SER A 170 2.77 8.67 16.80
N GLN A 171 3.10 8.63 18.09
CA GLN A 171 3.93 9.64 18.78
C GLN A 171 5.37 9.14 19.03
N SER A 172 5.68 7.90 18.66
CA SER A 172 7.00 7.32 18.85
C SER A 172 7.34 6.25 17.78
N PRO A 173 8.62 5.94 17.55
CA PRO A 173 9.02 4.84 16.68
C PRO A 173 8.52 3.46 17.14
N ARG A 174 8.14 3.33 18.41
CA ARG A 174 7.49 2.11 18.92
C ARG A 174 6.04 2.05 18.45
N GLU A 175 5.26 3.10 18.67
CA GLU A 175 3.87 3.17 18.22
C GLU A 175 3.75 3.08 16.71
N PHE A 176 4.66 3.72 15.96
CA PHE A 176 4.73 3.61 14.51
C PHE A 176 4.78 2.15 14.05
N ARG A 177 5.66 1.35 14.68
CA ARG A 177 5.77 -0.09 14.40
C ARG A 177 4.52 -0.84 14.84
N THR A 178 4.00 -0.58 16.04
CA THR A 178 2.78 -1.22 16.52
C THR A 178 1.60 -1.05 15.56
N LEU A 179 1.43 0.14 14.97
CA LEU A 179 0.36 0.39 13.99
C LEU A 179 0.57 -0.37 12.69
N TRP A 180 1.82 -0.54 12.23
CA TRP A 180 2.15 -1.39 11.09
C TRP A 180 1.99 -2.87 11.39
N ASP A 181 2.36 -3.32 12.59
CA ASP A 181 2.23 -4.72 13.00
C ASP A 181 0.78 -5.20 12.88
N VAL A 182 -0.20 -4.32 13.14
CA VAL A 182 -1.63 -4.61 12.90
C VAL A 182 -1.87 -4.97 11.44
N ARG A 183 -1.36 -4.18 10.50
CA ARG A 183 -1.53 -4.42 9.05
C ARG A 183 -0.72 -5.62 8.55
N GLU A 184 0.48 -5.85 9.09
CA GLU A 184 1.35 -6.96 8.69
C GLU A 184 0.84 -8.31 9.22
N ASP A 185 0.29 -8.34 10.44
CA ASP A 185 -0.33 -9.53 11.02
C ASP A 185 -1.61 -9.96 10.28
N ALA A 186 -2.21 -9.07 9.47
CA ALA A 186 -3.38 -9.38 8.64
C ALA A 186 -3.16 -10.64 7.80
N ASN A 187 -1.96 -10.83 7.23
CA ASN A 187 -1.67 -12.01 6.41
C ASN A 187 -1.69 -13.31 7.23
N ARG A 188 -1.15 -13.29 8.47
CA ARG A 188 -1.18 -14.46 9.36
C ARG A 188 -2.62 -14.88 9.63
N VAL A 189 -3.47 -13.91 9.92
CA VAL A 189 -4.89 -14.12 10.21
C VAL A 189 -5.61 -14.62 8.95
N LEU A 190 -5.43 -13.92 7.84
CA LEU A 190 -6.05 -14.23 6.55
C LEU A 190 -5.75 -15.68 6.14
N PHE A 191 -4.49 -16.10 6.15
CA PHE A 191 -4.10 -17.47 5.78
C PHE A 191 -4.50 -18.55 6.81
N SER A 192 -4.96 -18.15 8.00
CA SER A 192 -5.55 -19.09 8.97
C SER A 192 -7.03 -19.35 8.74
N ILE A 193 -7.72 -18.51 7.95
CA ILE A 193 -9.13 -18.66 7.62
C ILE A 193 -9.31 -19.85 6.69
N LYS A 194 -10.09 -20.84 7.15
CA LYS A 194 -10.42 -22.01 6.34
C LYS A 194 -11.37 -21.61 5.21
N GLY A 195 -11.09 -22.08 4.00
CA GLY A 195 -11.92 -21.80 2.84
C GLY A 195 -11.69 -20.43 2.21
N LEU A 196 -10.64 -19.69 2.62
CA LEU A 196 -10.29 -18.42 2.01
C LEU A 196 -10.07 -18.56 0.50
N ILE A 197 -10.78 -17.75 -0.28
CA ILE A 197 -10.51 -17.52 -1.69
C ILE A 197 -9.85 -16.14 -1.82
N GLY A 198 -8.52 -16.13 -1.92
CA GLY A 198 -7.76 -14.89 -2.09
C GLY A 198 -7.69 -14.46 -3.55
N VAL A 199 -8.02 -13.20 -3.83
CA VAL A 199 -7.87 -12.58 -5.16
C VAL A 199 -7.05 -11.30 -5.05
N ASP A 200 -6.13 -11.09 -5.99
CA ASP A 200 -5.33 -9.87 -6.12
C ASP A 200 -5.68 -9.19 -7.44
N ILE A 201 -6.42 -8.08 -7.36
CA ILE A 201 -7.03 -7.41 -8.51
C ILE A 201 -6.85 -5.91 -8.42
N SER A 202 -6.92 -5.24 -9.58
CA SER A 202 -6.87 -3.79 -9.69
C SER A 202 -8.16 -3.26 -10.31
N ILE A 203 -8.74 -2.25 -9.67
CA ILE A 203 -9.98 -1.62 -10.11
C ILE A 203 -9.76 -0.10 -10.10
N PRO A 204 -10.23 0.65 -11.12
CA PRO A 204 -10.24 2.10 -11.05
C PRO A 204 -10.95 2.57 -9.78
N LEU A 205 -10.35 3.50 -9.01
CA LEU A 205 -10.89 3.93 -7.71
C LEU A 205 -12.36 4.37 -7.79
N ALA A 206 -12.74 5.07 -8.87
CA ALA A 206 -14.12 5.51 -9.13
C ALA A 206 -15.14 4.37 -9.33
N ARG A 207 -14.68 3.14 -9.57
CA ARG A 207 -15.52 1.94 -9.74
C ARG A 207 -15.52 1.04 -8.50
N MET A 208 -14.73 1.34 -7.47
CA MET A 208 -14.54 0.45 -6.32
C MET A 208 -15.85 0.15 -5.60
N GLY A 209 -16.66 1.17 -5.28
CA GLY A 209 -17.94 0.98 -4.60
C GLY A 209 -18.92 0.12 -5.40
N ALA A 210 -19.09 0.42 -6.70
CA ALA A 210 -19.93 -0.38 -7.59
C ALA A 210 -19.43 -1.82 -7.72
N PHE A 211 -18.11 -2.01 -7.87
CA PHE A 211 -17.51 -3.34 -7.93
C PHE A 211 -17.79 -4.15 -6.67
N LEU A 212 -17.61 -3.58 -5.48
CA LEU A 212 -17.83 -4.33 -4.23
C LEU A 212 -19.29 -4.75 -4.09
N GLN A 213 -20.24 -3.90 -4.46
CA GLN A 213 -21.67 -4.24 -4.45
C GLN A 213 -22.01 -5.34 -5.47
N GLU A 214 -21.50 -5.23 -6.70
CA GLU A 214 -21.72 -6.23 -7.75
C GLU A 214 -21.06 -7.58 -7.40
N ALA A 215 -19.86 -7.55 -6.83
CA ALA A 215 -19.11 -8.73 -6.42
C ALA A 215 -19.78 -9.44 -5.25
N ASP A 216 -20.20 -8.71 -4.22
CA ASP A 216 -20.92 -9.26 -3.07
C ASP A 216 -22.20 -9.99 -3.49
N ALA A 217 -23.01 -9.36 -4.33
CA ALA A 217 -24.23 -9.98 -4.86
C ALA A 217 -23.93 -11.24 -5.71
N ALA A 218 -22.88 -11.20 -6.53
CA ALA A 218 -22.49 -12.33 -7.37
C ALA A 218 -21.94 -13.51 -6.54
N ILE A 219 -21.17 -13.23 -5.49
CA ILE A 219 -20.66 -14.24 -4.56
C ILE A 219 -21.83 -14.93 -3.85
N HIS A 220 -22.77 -14.17 -3.29
CA HIS A 220 -23.95 -14.73 -2.59
C HIS A 220 -24.90 -15.50 -3.51
N ALA A 221 -24.93 -15.18 -4.81
CA ALA A 221 -25.70 -15.95 -5.78
C ALA A 221 -25.09 -17.35 -6.04
N VAL A 222 -23.77 -17.51 -5.88
CA VAL A 222 -23.06 -18.79 -6.02
C VAL A 222 -23.05 -19.56 -4.70
N ASP A 223 -22.76 -18.87 -3.60
CA ASP A 223 -22.75 -19.41 -2.25
C ASP A 223 -23.48 -18.46 -1.28
N PRO A 224 -24.76 -18.73 -0.95
CA PRO A 224 -25.52 -17.91 -0.01
C PRO A 224 -24.96 -17.88 1.42
N GLY A 225 -24.00 -18.75 1.75
CA GLY A 225 -23.33 -18.80 3.07
C GLY A 225 -21.92 -18.23 3.07
N ALA A 226 -21.52 -17.51 2.02
CA ALA A 226 -20.26 -16.77 2.00
C ALA A 226 -20.30 -15.62 3.03
N ASP A 227 -19.23 -15.51 3.82
CA ASP A 227 -19.01 -14.43 4.80
C ASP A 227 -18.13 -13.30 4.21
#